data_AF-A4EXH9-F1
#
_entry.id   AF-A4EXH9-F1
#
_cell.length_a   1.000
_cell.length_b   1.000
_cell.length_c   1.000
_cell.angle_alpha   90.00
_cell.angle_beta   90.00
_cell.angle_gamma   90.00
#
_symmetry.space_group_name_H-M   'P 1'
#
loop_
_entity.id
_entity.type
_entity.pdbx_description
1 polymer ?
#
loop_
_entity_poly.entity_id
_entity_poly.type
_entity_poly.pdbx_seq_one_letter_code
_entity_poly.pdbx_strand_id
1 'polypeptide(L)'
;MREHSTLKTHAALLDQMGRALGLDLQDEAISGRLQFDEISEAVLRCTRCGYPERCRKCVSTMRHAALAQAPDYCRNGDLLAYLKEQRV
;
A
#
# COMPACT_ATOMS: atom_id res chain seq x y z
N MET A 1 -13.19 3.25 -19.94
CA MET A 1 -12.80 4.29 -18.95
C MET A 1 -13.14 3.92 -17.48
N ARG A 2 -13.32 2.64 -17.11
CA ARG A 2 -13.61 2.23 -15.72
C ARG A 2 -12.37 1.74 -14.95
N GLU A 3 -11.44 1.08 -15.65
CA GLU A 3 -10.22 0.51 -15.07
C GLU A 3 -9.30 1.56 -14.43
N HIS A 4 -9.19 2.74 -15.05
CA HIS A 4 -8.33 3.81 -14.54
C HIS A 4 -8.83 4.38 -13.20
N SER A 5 -10.15 4.46 -13.00
CA SER A 5 -10.73 4.92 -11.73
C SER A 5 -10.46 3.92 -10.61
N THR A 6 -10.59 2.62 -10.90
CA THR A 6 -10.24 1.55 -9.96
C THR A 6 -8.76 1.60 -9.59
N LEU A 7 -7.86 1.72 -10.57
CA LEU A 7 -6.42 1.82 -10.32
C LEU A 7 -6.10 3.02 -9.42
N LYS A 8 -6.69 4.20 -9.68
CA LYS A 8 -6.52 5.39 -8.82
C LYS A 8 -7.00 5.16 -7.39
N THR A 9 -8.15 4.53 -7.20
CA THR A 9 -8.65 4.21 -5.86
C THR A 9 -7.70 3.28 -5.12
N HIS A 10 -7.22 2.22 -5.78
CA HIS A 10 -6.30 1.27 -5.17
C HIS A 10 -4.92 1.86 -4.91
N ALA A 11 -4.41 2.72 -5.80
CA ALA A 11 -3.18 3.47 -5.58
C ALA A 11 -3.26 4.35 -4.33
N ALA A 12 -4.37 5.10 -4.17
CA ALA A 12 -4.58 5.92 -2.98
C ALA A 12 -4.70 5.08 -1.69
N LEU A 13 -5.37 3.92 -1.75
CA LEU A 13 -5.47 3.02 -0.59
C LEU A 13 -4.12 2.40 -0.21
N LEU A 14 -3.32 2.00 -1.21
CA LEU A 14 -1.99 1.43 -0.99
C LEU A 14 -1.03 2.47 -0.39
N ASP A 15 -1.03 3.70 -0.92
CA ASP A 15 -0.23 4.81 -0.41
C ASP A 15 -0.60 5.12 1.05
N GLN A 16 -1.90 5.21 1.36
CA GLN A 16 -2.34 5.40 2.75
C GLN A 16 -1.94 4.23 3.66
N MET A 17 -1.98 2.99 3.17
CA MET A 17 -1.59 1.81 3.94
C MET A 17 -0.09 1.83 4.26
N GLY A 18 0.74 2.21 3.28
CA GLY A 18 2.16 2.47 3.51
C GLY A 18 2.36 3.51 4.61
N ARG A 19 1.70 4.67 4.50
CA ARG A 19 1.80 5.75 5.50
C ARG A 19 1.38 5.28 6.89
N ALA A 20 0.33 4.48 7.00
CA ALA A 20 -0.12 3.90 8.27
C ALA A 20 0.93 2.95 8.88
N LEU A 21 1.79 2.33 8.09
CA LEU A 21 2.91 1.50 8.54
C LEU A 21 4.20 2.30 8.81
N GLY A 22 4.18 3.62 8.57
CA GLY A 22 5.37 4.48 8.63
C GLY A 22 6.25 4.44 7.39
N LEU A 23 5.72 3.95 6.27
CA LEU A 23 6.40 3.87 4.98
C LEU A 23 5.84 4.93 4.04
N ASP A 24 6.70 5.63 3.30
CA ASP A 24 6.26 6.49 2.20
C ASP A 24 6.79 5.92 0.89
N LEU A 25 5.91 5.32 0.09
CA LEU A 25 6.29 4.64 -1.17
C LEU A 25 6.95 5.60 -2.16
N GLN A 26 6.61 6.89 -2.11
CA GLN A 26 7.23 7.90 -2.98
C GLN A 26 8.67 8.18 -2.52
N ASP A 27 8.88 8.29 -1.20
CA ASP A 27 10.20 8.44 -0.61
C ASP A 27 11.09 7.20 -0.84
N GLU A 28 10.51 6.00 -0.73
CA GLU A 28 11.19 4.74 -1.06
C GLU A 28 11.62 4.69 -2.53
N ALA A 29 10.78 5.21 -3.44
CA ALA A 29 11.12 5.30 -4.86
C ALA A 29 12.20 6.33 -5.15
N ILE A 30 12.14 7.49 -4.51
CA ILE A 30 13.18 8.52 -4.62
C ILE A 30 14.50 8.00 -4.03
N SER A 31 14.44 7.24 -2.94
CA SER A 31 15.60 6.61 -2.30
C SER A 31 16.18 5.44 -3.10
N GLY A 32 15.52 5.00 -4.18
CA GLY A 32 15.92 3.87 -5.00
C GLY A 32 15.66 2.49 -4.38
N ARG A 33 14.97 2.42 -3.22
CA ARG A 33 14.61 1.18 -2.53
C ARG A 33 13.38 0.49 -3.14
N LEU A 34 12.60 1.22 -3.94
CA LEU A 34 11.41 0.72 -4.63
C LEU A 34 11.37 1.26 -6.06
N GLN A 35 11.17 0.43 -7.08
CA GLN A 35 11.02 0.94 -8.44
C GLN A 35 9.60 1.46 -8.71
N PHE A 36 9.47 2.46 -9.58
CA PHE A 36 8.15 2.98 -10.00
C PHE A 36 7.29 1.89 -10.65
N ASP A 37 7.91 0.96 -11.38
CA ASP A 37 7.23 -0.18 -11.99
C ASP A 37 6.69 -1.15 -10.91
N GLU A 38 7.42 -1.35 -9.81
CA GLU A 38 6.96 -2.16 -8.69
C GLU A 38 5.76 -1.53 -7.97
N ILE A 39 5.69 -0.20 -7.88
CA ILE A 39 4.49 0.50 -7.37
C ILE A 39 3.29 0.19 -8.27
N SER A 40 3.48 0.28 -9.59
CA SER A 40 2.42 0.00 -10.55
C SER A 40 1.95 -1.45 -10.46
N GLU A 41 2.87 -2.41 -10.33
CA GLU A 41 2.54 -3.81 -10.06
C GLU A 41 1.80 -4.00 -8.72
N ALA A 42 2.24 -3.34 -7.66
CA ALA A 42 1.60 -3.41 -6.35
C ALA A 42 0.16 -2.90 -6.42
N VAL A 43 -0.11 -1.84 -7.18
CA VAL A 43 -1.48 -1.36 -7.44
C VAL A 43 -2.28 -2.40 -8.21
N LEU A 44 -1.72 -3.02 -9.25
CA LEU A 44 -2.38 -4.10 -10.01
C LEU A 44 -2.66 -5.33 -9.14
N ARG A 45 -1.79 -5.68 -8.19
CA ARG A 45 -2.05 -6.74 -7.19
C ARG A 45 -3.13 -6.31 -6.20
N CYS A 46 -3.15 -5.03 -5.83
CA CYS A 46 -4.16 -4.47 -4.94
C CYS A 46 -5.56 -4.51 -5.55
N THR A 47 -5.71 -4.29 -6.87
CA THR A 47 -7.03 -4.40 -7.53
C THR A 47 -7.60 -5.82 -7.52
N ARG A 48 -6.75 -6.84 -7.38
CA ARG A 48 -7.16 -8.25 -7.19
C ARG A 48 -7.58 -8.56 -5.76
N CYS A 49 -7.48 -7.62 -4.82
CA CYS A 49 -8.02 -7.78 -3.47
C CYS A 49 -9.55 -7.72 -3.50
N GLY A 50 -10.22 -8.75 -2.97
CA GLY A 50 -11.68 -8.81 -2.89
C GLY A 50 -12.31 -7.89 -1.83
N TYR A 51 -11.51 -7.15 -1.05
CA TYR A 51 -11.97 -6.40 0.12
C TYR A 51 -11.52 -4.92 0.13
N PRO A 52 -11.78 -4.11 -0.92
CA PRO A 52 -11.39 -2.70 -0.97
C PRO A 52 -12.06 -1.85 0.12
N GLU A 53 -13.32 -2.16 0.47
CA GLU A 53 -14.06 -1.47 1.52
C GLU A 53 -13.47 -1.70 2.91
N ARG A 54 -13.00 -2.92 3.20
CA ARG A 54 -12.29 -3.22 4.45
C ARG A 54 -10.96 -2.50 4.51
N CYS A 55 -10.22 -2.49 3.40
CA CYS A 55 -8.98 -1.72 3.29
C CYS A 55 -9.24 -0.25 3.64
N ARG A 56 -10.20 0.40 2.97
CA ARG A 56 -10.55 1.80 3.21
C ARG A 56 -10.89 2.09 4.67
N LYS A 57 -11.70 1.25 5.32
CA LYS A 57 -12.02 1.38 6.75
C LYS A 57 -10.77 1.24 7.61
N CYS A 58 -9.95 0.24 7.33
CA CYS A 58 -8.69 -0.02 8.02
C CYS A 58 -7.80 1.22 8.00
N VAL A 59 -7.49 1.76 6.81
CA VAL A 59 -6.63 2.94 6.69
C VAL A 59 -7.23 4.20 7.30
N SER A 60 -8.56 4.35 7.23
CA SER A 60 -9.25 5.49 7.87
C SER A 60 -9.17 5.43 9.39
N THR A 61 -9.39 4.25 9.98
CA THR A 61 -9.27 4.01 11.42
C THR A 61 -7.83 4.17 11.90
N MET A 62 -6.87 3.79 11.05
CA MET A 62 -5.46 3.70 11.42
C MET A 62 -4.63 4.92 11.01
N ARG A 63 -5.27 5.95 10.43
CA ARG A 63 -4.61 7.22 10.06
C ARG A 63 -3.87 7.89 11.24
N HIS A 64 -4.21 7.54 12.47
CA HIS A 64 -3.61 8.07 13.70
C HIS A 64 -2.74 7.07 14.48
N ALA A 65 -2.65 5.81 14.04
CA ALA A 65 -1.92 4.76 14.75
C ALA A 65 -0.95 4.07 13.80
N ALA A 66 0.35 4.10 14.12
CA ALA A 66 1.35 3.37 13.36
C ALA A 66 1.11 1.86 13.51
N LEU A 67 0.82 1.17 12.41
CA LEU A 67 0.72 -0.29 12.43
C LEU A 67 2.09 -0.94 12.50
N ALA A 68 2.16 -2.00 13.29
CA ALA A 68 3.29 -2.91 13.26
C ALA A 68 3.33 -3.68 11.93
N GLN A 69 2.18 -4.11 11.40
CA GLN A 69 2.08 -5.02 10.25
C GLN A 69 0.85 -4.74 9.40
N ALA A 70 0.91 -5.08 8.11
CA ALA A 70 -0.25 -5.01 7.23
C ALA A 70 -1.33 -6.03 7.66
N PRO A 71 -2.62 -5.80 7.33
CA PRO A 71 -3.67 -6.77 7.60
C PRO A 71 -3.48 -8.09 6.82
N ASP A 72 -3.98 -9.21 7.35
CA ASP A 72 -3.85 -10.54 6.72
C ASP A 72 -4.45 -10.63 5.32
N TYR A 73 -5.42 -9.78 5.00
CA TYR A 73 -6.05 -9.73 3.68
C TYR A 73 -5.29 -8.83 2.69
N CYS A 74 -4.25 -8.12 3.12
CA CYS A 74 -3.49 -7.22 2.27
C CYS A 74 -2.60 -8.01 1.31
N ARG A 75 -2.89 -7.95 0.01
CA ARG A 75 -2.07 -8.59 -1.02
C ARG A 75 -0.66 -8.02 -1.17
N ASN A 76 -0.44 -6.81 -0.67
CA ASN A 76 0.87 -6.17 -0.64
C ASN A 76 1.49 -6.22 0.76
N GLY A 77 0.97 -7.05 1.67
CA GLY A 77 1.48 -7.15 3.03
C GLY A 77 2.95 -7.52 3.07
N ASP A 78 3.35 -8.53 2.28
CA ASP A 78 4.74 -8.98 2.19
C ASP A 78 5.68 -7.90 1.62
N LEU A 79 5.23 -7.17 0.58
CA LEU A 79 6.00 -6.06 0.01
C LEU A 79 6.22 -4.94 1.04
N LEU A 80 5.17 -4.57 1.78
CA LEU A 80 5.25 -3.54 2.80
C LEU A 80 6.11 -3.99 3.99
N ALA A 81 6.03 -5.27 4.39
CA ALA A 81 6.90 -5.84 5.41
C ALA A 81 8.38 -5.80 4.97
N TYR A 82 8.67 -6.23 3.74
CA TYR A 82 10.01 -6.19 3.17
C TYR A 82 10.60 -4.77 3.11
N LEU A 83 9.81 -3.77 2.68
CA LEU A 83 10.24 -2.37 2.69
C LEU A 83 10.49 -1.85 4.11
N LYS A 84 9.71 -2.32 5.09
CA LYS A 84 9.88 -1.97 6.50
C LYS A 84 11.14 -2.58 7.10
N GLU A 85 11.44 -3.83 6.77
CA GLU A 85 12.66 -4.53 7.22
C GLU A 85 13.93 -3.90 6.65
N GLN A 86 13.90 -3.44 5.40
CA GLN A 86 15.04 -2.74 4.77
C GLN A 86 15.35 -1.35 5.37
N ARG A 87 14.46 -0.79 6.20
CA ARG A 87 14.68 0.48 6.90
C ARG A 87 15.34 0.32 8.27
N VAL A 88 15.51 -0.92 8.76
CA VAL A 88 16.10 -1.23 10.08
C VAL A 88 17.63 -1.22 10.02
#